data_AF-A0ABD7Q3U8-F1
#
_entry.id   AF-A0ABD7Q3U8-F1
#
_cell.length_a   1.000
_cell.length_b   1.000
_cell.length_c   1.000
_cell.angle_alpha   90.00
_cell.angle_beta   90.00
_cell.angle_gamma   90.00
#
_symmetry.space_group_name_H-M   'P 1'
#
loop_
_entity.id
_entity.type
_entity.pdbx_description
1 polymer ?
#
loop_
_entity_poly.entity_id
_entity_poly.type
_entity_poly.pdbx_seq_one_letter_code
_entity_poly.pdbx_strand_id
1 'polypeptide(L)'
;MFKSLLPLNAKAQERALEQANGEQILALPVPIRHVKDPTTCPVHLLPWLAWEYAVDYWNPEWDEAQKRQVIADAAYVHQHRGTAGAVRRSLSAVGLPTTVVEWWQDQPRQDPYTFRIEVYSTQGVTEALYAQIRNLTDRAKNLRSYLSKIDVITDVGTEGAFYISGATTAHIDIDIFAGEPNG
;
A
#
# COMPACT_ATOMS: atom_id res chain seq x y z
N MET A 1 18.34 -42.57 -17.81
CA MET A 1 19.47 -43.01 -18.67
C MET A 1 20.11 -41.76 -19.24
N PHE A 2 21.40 -41.54 -18.97
CA PHE A 2 22.14 -40.36 -19.43
C PHE A 2 22.29 -40.39 -20.97
N LYS A 3 21.92 -39.30 -21.64
CA LYS A 3 22.06 -39.17 -23.09
C LYS A 3 23.39 -38.51 -23.42
N SER A 4 24.37 -39.33 -23.81
CA SER A 4 25.70 -38.88 -24.22
C SER A 4 25.63 -38.02 -25.50
N LEU A 5 26.36 -36.91 -25.50
CA LEU A 5 26.61 -36.02 -26.64
C LEU A 5 27.88 -36.43 -27.41
N LEU A 6 28.69 -37.32 -26.83
CA LEU A 6 29.89 -37.84 -27.48
C LEU A 6 29.55 -38.76 -28.66
N PRO A 7 30.42 -38.81 -29.68
CA PRO A 7 30.25 -39.72 -30.82
C PRO A 7 30.30 -41.19 -30.40
N LEU A 8 29.80 -42.07 -31.28
CA LEU A 8 29.70 -43.51 -31.01
C LEU A 8 31.05 -44.19 -30.75
N ASN A 9 32.16 -43.63 -31.25
CA ASN A 9 33.51 -44.13 -31.05
C ASN A 9 34.17 -43.71 -29.71
N ALA A 10 33.47 -42.99 -28.84
CA ALA A 10 34.00 -42.57 -27.54
C ALA A 10 34.26 -43.76 -26.61
N LYS A 11 35.33 -43.65 -25.81
CA LYS A 11 35.75 -44.67 -24.83
C LYS A 11 34.83 -44.66 -23.61
N ALA A 12 34.84 -45.77 -22.86
CA ALA A 12 34.03 -45.92 -21.66
C ALA A 12 34.34 -44.86 -20.59
N GLN A 13 35.63 -44.52 -20.40
CA GLN A 13 36.08 -43.50 -19.44
C GLN A 13 35.62 -42.09 -19.84
N GLU A 14 35.63 -41.78 -21.14
CA GLU A 14 35.17 -40.49 -21.67
C GLU A 14 33.67 -40.31 -21.43
N ARG A 15 32.87 -41.36 -21.66
CA ARG A 15 31.43 -41.35 -21.34
C ARG A 15 31.15 -41.27 -19.84
N ALA A 16 31.94 -41.95 -19.02
CA ALA A 16 31.79 -41.88 -17.56
C ALA A 16 32.09 -40.47 -17.03
N LEU A 17 33.12 -39.81 -17.57
CA LEU A 17 33.45 -38.43 -17.23
C LEU A 17 32.37 -37.45 -17.71
N GLU A 18 31.87 -37.63 -18.94
CA GLU A 18 30.77 -36.83 -19.49
C GLU A 18 29.51 -36.97 -18.63
N GLN A 19 29.15 -38.19 -18.23
CA GLN A 19 27.99 -38.43 -17.39
C GLN A 19 28.15 -37.76 -16.02
N ALA A 20 29.29 -37.95 -15.35
CA ALA A 20 29.56 -37.35 -14.04
C ALA A 20 29.46 -35.81 -14.08
N ASN A 21 30.02 -35.18 -15.12
CA ASN A 21 29.96 -33.72 -15.28
C ASN A 21 28.56 -33.24 -15.71
N GLY A 22 27.94 -33.93 -16.67
CA GLY A 22 26.66 -33.54 -17.24
C GLY A 22 25.52 -33.65 -16.23
N GLU A 23 25.48 -34.71 -15.43
CA GLU A 23 24.48 -34.87 -14.36
C GLU A 23 24.63 -33.80 -13.28
N GLN A 24 25.85 -33.41 -12.91
CA GLN A 24 26.08 -32.31 -11.97
C GLN A 24 25.60 -30.96 -12.51
N ILE A 25 25.86 -30.66 -13.78
CA ILE A 25 25.42 -29.41 -14.41
C ILE A 25 23.89 -29.36 -14.52
N LEU A 26 23.26 -30.46 -14.94
CA LEU A 26 21.81 -30.55 -15.05
C LEU A 26 21.09 -30.53 -13.70
N ALA A 27 21.76 -30.99 -12.64
CA ALA A 27 21.24 -30.96 -11.28
C ALA A 27 21.32 -29.58 -10.63
N LEU A 28 22.06 -28.61 -11.20
CA LEU A 28 22.12 -27.26 -10.67
C LEU A 28 20.72 -26.61 -10.77
N PRO A 29 20.12 -26.20 -9.63
CA PRO A 29 18.84 -25.51 -9.68
C PRO A 29 19.06 -24.14 -10.32
N VAL A 30 18.31 -23.86 -11.40
CA VAL A 30 18.30 -22.55 -12.07
C VAL A 30 16.94 -21.87 -11.83
N PRO A 31 16.74 -21.24 -10.66
CA PRO A 31 15.42 -20.72 -10.27
C PRO A 31 15.07 -19.37 -10.91
N ILE A 32 15.61 -19.03 -12.09
CA ILE A 32 15.42 -17.72 -12.72
C ILE A 32 13.94 -17.40 -12.91
N ARG A 33 13.14 -18.39 -13.34
CA ARG A 33 11.69 -18.22 -13.51
C ARG A 33 10.97 -17.95 -12.19
N HIS A 34 11.40 -18.61 -11.11
CA HIS A 34 10.81 -18.41 -9.79
C HIS A 34 11.09 -17.01 -9.25
N VAL A 35 12.28 -16.46 -9.48
CA VAL A 35 12.65 -15.11 -9.03
C VAL A 35 11.80 -14.02 -9.70
N LYS A 36 11.32 -14.24 -10.92
CA LYS A 36 10.51 -13.27 -11.69
C LYS A 36 9.01 -13.32 -11.39
N ASP A 37 8.56 -14.31 -10.62
CA ASP A 37 7.17 -14.51 -10.27
C ASP A 37 6.93 -14.07 -8.82
N PRO A 38 6.05 -13.07 -8.56
CA PRO A 38 5.75 -12.60 -7.22
C PRO A 38 5.25 -13.69 -6.26
N THR A 39 4.70 -14.80 -6.75
CA THR A 39 4.17 -15.88 -5.90
C THR A 39 5.24 -16.89 -5.50
N THR A 40 6.23 -17.14 -6.35
CA THR A 40 7.28 -18.16 -6.12
C THR A 40 8.67 -17.58 -5.83
N CYS A 41 8.84 -16.26 -5.93
CA CYS A 41 10.10 -15.59 -5.66
C CYS A 41 10.53 -15.75 -4.18
N PRO A 42 11.79 -16.07 -3.88
CA PRO A 42 12.29 -16.10 -2.51
C PRO A 42 12.09 -14.76 -1.78
N VAL A 43 11.69 -14.81 -0.51
CA VAL A 43 11.29 -13.61 0.27
C VAL A 43 12.37 -12.52 0.29
N HIS A 44 13.63 -12.92 0.44
CA HIS A 44 14.77 -11.99 0.48
C HIS A 44 15.00 -11.28 -0.86
N LEU A 45 14.43 -11.76 -1.96
CA LEU A 45 14.51 -11.14 -3.28
C LEU A 45 13.30 -10.27 -3.64
N LEU A 46 12.21 -10.33 -2.85
CA LEU A 46 11.01 -9.53 -3.09
C LEU A 46 11.27 -8.02 -3.19
N PRO A 47 12.17 -7.39 -2.38
CA PRO A 47 12.44 -5.96 -2.54
C PRO A 47 13.05 -5.61 -3.90
N TRP A 48 13.87 -6.48 -4.47
CA TRP A 48 14.48 -6.28 -5.79
C TRP A 48 13.46 -6.49 -6.91
N LEU A 49 12.57 -7.47 -6.74
CA LEU A 49 11.46 -7.68 -7.66
C LEU A 49 10.48 -6.49 -7.63
N ALA A 50 10.18 -5.95 -6.44
CA ALA A 50 9.36 -4.76 -6.28
C ALA A 50 9.97 -3.53 -6.96
N TRP A 51 11.29 -3.37 -6.85
CA TRP A 51 12.03 -2.33 -7.56
C TRP A 51 11.92 -2.48 -9.08
N GLU A 52 12.09 -3.69 -9.60
CA GLU A 52 11.95 -3.98 -11.03
C GLU A 52 10.53 -3.68 -11.54
N TYR A 53 9.51 -4.01 -10.74
CA TYR A 53 8.10 -3.71 -11.05
C TYR A 53 7.71 -2.26 -10.77
N ALA A 54 8.67 -1.39 -10.39
CA ALA A 54 8.47 0.02 -10.10
C ALA A 54 7.38 0.32 -9.05
N VAL A 55 7.27 -0.53 -8.04
CA VAL A 55 6.33 -0.35 -6.93
C VAL A 55 6.54 1.02 -6.26
N ASP A 56 5.47 1.84 -6.18
CA ASP A 56 5.56 3.23 -5.74
C ASP A 56 5.88 3.41 -4.25
N TYR A 57 5.42 2.50 -3.41
CA TYR A 57 5.63 2.51 -1.97
C TYR A 57 5.91 1.10 -1.46
N TRP A 58 6.97 0.96 -0.67
CA TRP A 58 7.42 -0.32 -0.14
C TRP A 58 7.71 -0.18 1.35
N ASN A 59 7.08 -1.02 2.17
CA ASN A 59 7.37 -1.10 3.60
C ASN A 59 8.10 -2.42 3.93
N PRO A 60 9.33 -2.37 4.48
CA PRO A 60 10.06 -3.56 4.92
C PRO A 60 9.35 -4.36 6.01
N GLU A 61 8.50 -3.73 6.81
CA GLU A 61 7.80 -4.34 7.95
C GLU A 61 6.51 -5.08 7.53
N TRP A 62 6.10 -4.99 6.26
CA TRP A 62 4.96 -5.75 5.77
C TRP A 62 5.17 -7.25 5.87
N ASP A 63 4.08 -7.97 6.06
CA ASP A 63 4.08 -9.42 5.96
C ASP A 63 4.41 -9.86 4.52
N GLU A 64 4.74 -11.15 4.37
CA GLU A 64 5.11 -11.69 3.06
C GLU A 64 3.94 -11.61 2.06
N ALA A 65 2.71 -11.82 2.51
CA ALA A 65 1.53 -11.83 1.64
C ALA A 65 1.27 -10.43 1.05
N GLN A 66 1.33 -9.39 1.87
CA GLN A 66 1.24 -7.98 1.49
C GLN A 66 2.33 -7.62 0.49
N LYS A 67 3.59 -7.97 0.77
CA LYS A 67 4.72 -7.73 -0.14
C LYS A 67 4.48 -8.34 -1.51
N ARG A 68 4.04 -9.60 -1.57
CA ARG A 68 3.74 -10.29 -2.84
C ARG A 68 2.54 -9.67 -3.55
N GLN A 69 1.48 -9.33 -2.81
CA GLN A 69 0.26 -8.75 -3.36
C GLN A 69 0.53 -7.39 -4.02
N VAL A 70 1.33 -6.53 -3.38
CA VAL A 70 1.68 -5.21 -3.94
C VAL A 70 2.46 -5.34 -5.25
N ILE A 71 3.39 -6.29 -5.34
CA ILE A 71 4.13 -6.54 -6.59
C ILE A 71 3.18 -7.06 -7.68
N ALA A 72 2.28 -7.99 -7.34
CA ALA A 72 1.30 -8.52 -8.28
C ALA A 72 0.33 -7.44 -8.80
N ASP A 73 -0.09 -6.53 -7.92
CA ASP A 73 -1.03 -5.44 -8.23
C ASP A 73 -0.37 -4.28 -8.99
N ALA A 74 0.97 -4.16 -8.94
CA ALA A 74 1.72 -3.03 -9.52
C ALA A 74 1.35 -2.79 -10.99
N ALA A 75 1.35 -3.84 -11.82
CA ALA A 75 1.04 -3.72 -13.25
C ALA A 75 -0.35 -3.10 -13.50
N TYR A 76 -1.37 -3.54 -12.74
CA TYR A 76 -2.71 -2.98 -12.85
C TYR A 76 -2.74 -1.51 -12.43
N VAL A 77 -2.09 -1.17 -11.31
CA VAL A 77 -2.03 0.21 -10.80
C VAL A 77 -1.35 1.12 -11.82
N HIS A 78 -0.20 0.71 -12.39
CA HIS A 78 0.50 1.48 -13.41
C HIS A 78 -0.34 1.73 -14.67
N GLN A 79 -1.02 0.70 -15.16
CA GLN A 79 -1.86 0.80 -16.37
C GLN A 79 -3.09 1.69 -16.17
N HIS A 80 -3.61 1.78 -14.95
CA HIS A 80 -4.87 2.48 -14.64
C HIS A 80 -4.68 3.72 -13.77
N ARG A 81 -3.44 4.25 -13.65
CA ARG A 81 -3.16 5.43 -12.85
C ARG A 81 -4.11 6.57 -13.22
N GLY A 82 -4.58 7.27 -12.20
CA GLY A 82 -5.53 8.36 -12.36
C GLY A 82 -7.00 7.97 -12.30
N THR A 83 -7.30 6.67 -12.18
CA THR A 83 -8.66 6.16 -12.00
C THR A 83 -8.95 5.81 -10.54
N ALA A 84 -10.22 5.85 -10.14
CA ALA A 84 -10.65 5.34 -8.84
C ALA A 84 -10.30 3.86 -8.65
N GLY A 85 -10.25 3.08 -9.74
CA GLY A 85 -9.84 1.67 -9.73
C GLY A 85 -8.38 1.50 -9.30
N ALA A 86 -7.47 2.34 -9.80
CA ALA A 86 -6.07 2.32 -9.37
C ALA A 86 -5.90 2.74 -7.91
N VAL A 87 -6.65 3.74 -7.45
CA VAL A 87 -6.64 4.15 -6.02
C VAL A 87 -7.12 2.99 -5.14
N ARG A 88 -8.27 2.37 -5.45
CA ARG A 88 -8.78 1.22 -4.71
C ARG A 88 -7.80 0.05 -4.69
N ARG A 89 -7.14 -0.22 -5.82
CA ARG A 89 -6.15 -1.29 -5.91
C ARG A 89 -4.88 -0.97 -5.12
N SER A 90 -4.39 0.27 -5.16
CA SER A 90 -3.22 0.72 -4.39
C SER A 90 -3.44 0.58 -2.88
N LEU A 91 -4.66 0.84 -2.41
CA LEU A 91 -5.03 0.72 -0.99
C LEU A 91 -5.12 -0.72 -0.48
N SER A 92 -5.16 -1.74 -1.36
CA SER A 92 -5.14 -3.16 -0.93
C SER A 92 -3.90 -3.48 -0.08
N ALA A 93 -2.79 -2.78 -0.34
CA ALA A 93 -1.52 -2.89 0.37
C ALA A 93 -1.60 -2.56 1.86
N VAL A 94 -2.61 -1.79 2.28
CA VAL A 94 -2.79 -1.35 3.66
C VAL A 94 -3.22 -2.52 4.57
N GLY A 95 -3.80 -3.58 4.00
CA GLY A 95 -4.28 -4.74 4.77
C GLY A 95 -5.54 -4.47 5.59
N LEU A 96 -6.21 -3.33 5.36
CA LEU A 96 -7.47 -2.96 5.98
C LEU A 96 -8.55 -2.82 4.90
N PRO A 97 -9.82 -3.11 5.20
CA PRO A 97 -10.91 -2.80 4.28
C PRO A 97 -10.97 -1.29 4.05
N THR A 98 -10.87 -0.88 2.79
CA THR A 98 -10.94 0.53 2.39
C THR A 98 -11.98 0.75 1.31
N THR A 99 -12.74 1.83 1.43
CA THR A 99 -13.72 2.26 0.43
C THR A 99 -13.37 3.66 -0.07
N VAL A 100 -13.31 3.83 -1.39
CA VAL A 100 -13.12 5.13 -2.03
C VAL A 100 -14.51 5.67 -2.42
N VAL A 101 -14.93 6.76 -1.78
CA VAL A 101 -16.21 7.44 -2.00
C VAL A 101 -15.96 8.74 -2.75
N GLU A 102 -16.52 8.83 -3.95
CA GLU A 102 -16.43 10.03 -4.78
C GLU A 102 -17.42 11.12 -4.30
N TRP A 103 -17.09 12.40 -4.53
CA TRP A 103 -17.93 13.54 -4.12
C TRP A 103 -19.41 13.44 -4.50
N TRP A 104 -19.72 12.80 -5.63
CA TRP A 104 -21.08 12.62 -6.14
C TRP A 104 -21.83 11.43 -5.54
N GLN A 105 -21.12 10.52 -4.88
CA GLN A 105 -21.68 9.39 -4.14
C GLN A 105 -21.93 9.75 -2.67
N ASP A 106 -21.29 10.81 -2.19
CA ASP A 106 -21.40 11.27 -0.81
C ASP A 106 -22.75 11.97 -0.53
N GLN A 107 -23.20 11.90 0.72
CA GLN A 107 -24.47 12.48 1.16
C GLN A 107 -24.25 13.29 2.46
N PRO A 108 -24.34 14.63 2.42
CA PRO A 108 -24.61 15.49 1.26
C PRO A 108 -23.46 15.48 0.24
N ARG A 109 -23.79 15.81 -1.01
CA ARG A 109 -22.84 15.88 -2.11
C ARG A 109 -21.72 16.87 -1.79
N GLN A 110 -20.47 16.46 -1.97
CA GLN A 110 -19.28 17.29 -1.67
C GLN A 110 -18.83 18.11 -2.89
N ASP A 111 -17.80 18.94 -2.70
CA ASP A 111 -17.24 19.78 -3.76
C ASP A 111 -16.75 18.94 -4.96
N PRO A 112 -16.96 19.41 -6.21
CA PRO A 112 -16.50 18.72 -7.40
C PRO A 112 -15.00 18.40 -7.36
N TYR A 113 -14.64 17.26 -7.93
CA TYR A 113 -13.25 16.77 -7.98
C TYR A 113 -12.65 16.39 -6.61
N THR A 114 -13.49 16.18 -5.59
CA THR A 114 -13.04 15.65 -4.31
C THR A 114 -13.43 14.18 -4.15
N PHE A 115 -12.67 13.47 -3.33
CA PHE A 115 -13.05 12.12 -2.88
C PHE A 115 -12.51 11.90 -1.49
N ARG A 116 -13.15 10.99 -0.75
CA ARG A 116 -12.73 10.56 0.57
C ARG A 116 -12.46 9.07 0.60
N ILE A 117 -11.61 8.67 1.54
CA ILE A 117 -11.29 7.27 1.77
C ILE A 117 -11.83 6.90 3.14
N GLU A 118 -12.70 5.89 3.18
CA GLU A 118 -13.11 5.24 4.42
C GLU A 118 -12.19 4.06 4.69
N VAL A 119 -11.67 3.98 5.91
CA VAL A 119 -10.80 2.90 6.38
C VAL A 119 -11.48 2.25 7.57
N TYR A 120 -11.75 0.97 7.47
CA TYR A 120 -12.35 0.21 8.55
C TYR A 120 -11.22 -0.40 9.38
N SER A 121 -11.09 0.03 10.63
CA SER A 121 -10.05 -0.44 11.55
C SER A 121 -10.67 -0.81 12.90
N THR A 122 -10.21 -1.90 13.51
CA THR A 122 -10.59 -2.27 14.88
C THR A 122 -9.66 -1.66 15.93
N GLN A 123 -8.54 -1.08 15.50
CA GLN A 123 -7.54 -0.46 16.37
C GLN A 123 -7.40 1.04 16.06
N GLY A 124 -6.88 1.80 17.02
CA GLY A 124 -6.58 3.22 16.83
C GLY A 124 -5.62 3.43 15.66
N VAL A 125 -5.87 4.48 14.87
CA VAL A 125 -5.05 4.81 13.71
C VAL A 125 -3.79 5.54 14.15
N THR A 126 -2.64 5.02 13.73
CA THR A 126 -1.35 5.66 13.93
C THR A 126 -1.08 6.67 12.82
N GLU A 127 -0.28 7.68 13.12
CA GLU A 127 0.19 8.65 12.11
C GLU A 127 0.90 7.96 10.94
N ALA A 128 1.60 6.85 11.21
CA ALA A 128 2.26 6.04 10.18
C ALA A 128 1.25 5.44 9.18
N LEU A 129 0.12 4.92 9.65
CA LEU A 129 -0.94 4.37 8.80
C LEU A 129 -1.58 5.47 7.94
N TYR A 130 -1.83 6.64 8.52
CA TYR A 130 -2.34 7.80 7.80
C TYR A 130 -1.38 8.23 6.68
N ALA A 131 -0.09 8.39 6.99
CA ALA A 131 0.93 8.74 6.00
C ALA A 131 1.06 7.69 4.89
N GLN A 132 0.94 6.40 5.23
CA GLN A 132 0.95 5.30 4.27
C GLN A 132 -0.23 5.40 3.29
N ILE A 133 -1.46 5.53 3.79
CA ILE A 133 -2.66 5.67 2.95
C ILE A 133 -2.56 6.88 2.03
N ARG A 134 -2.11 8.01 2.58
CA ARG A 134 -1.93 9.25 1.82
C ARG A 134 -0.94 9.07 0.68
N ASN A 135 0.23 8.51 0.95
CA ASN A 135 1.26 8.26 -0.07
C ASN A 135 0.76 7.32 -1.18
N LEU A 136 0.12 6.21 -0.82
CA LEU A 136 -0.46 5.26 -1.78
C LEU A 136 -1.54 5.89 -2.65
N THR A 137 -2.35 6.77 -2.06
CA THR A 137 -3.40 7.50 -2.76
C THR A 137 -2.82 8.53 -3.71
N ASP A 138 -1.88 9.35 -3.25
CA ASP A 138 -1.28 10.42 -4.04
C ASP A 138 -0.51 9.90 -5.27
N ARG A 139 0.08 8.70 -5.16
CA ARG A 139 0.77 8.03 -6.28
C ARG A 139 -0.18 7.46 -7.33
N ALA A 140 -1.38 7.03 -6.91
CA ALA A 140 -2.35 6.37 -7.78
C ALA A 140 -3.41 7.31 -8.36
N LYS A 141 -3.78 8.39 -7.65
CA LYS A 141 -4.82 9.33 -8.06
C LYS A 141 -4.37 10.18 -9.25
N ASN A 142 -5.33 10.82 -9.90
CA ASN A 142 -5.04 11.81 -10.94
C ASN A 142 -4.66 13.17 -10.29
N LEU A 143 -4.10 14.07 -11.08
CA LEU A 143 -3.77 15.41 -10.61
C LEU A 143 -5.01 16.30 -10.37
N ARG A 144 -6.11 16.03 -11.10
CA ARG A 144 -7.33 16.83 -11.01
C ARG A 144 -8.18 16.56 -9.76
N SER A 145 -8.14 15.34 -9.22
CA SER A 145 -8.94 14.94 -8.07
C SER A 145 -8.13 15.07 -6.80
N TYR A 146 -8.76 15.60 -5.76
CA TYR A 146 -8.13 15.89 -4.48
C TYR A 146 -8.73 15.02 -3.38
N LEU A 147 -7.85 14.43 -2.57
CA LEU A 147 -8.25 13.71 -1.37
C LEU A 147 -8.70 14.74 -0.33
N SER A 148 -9.98 14.77 0.01
CA SER A 148 -10.54 15.73 0.97
C SER A 148 -10.36 15.25 2.41
N LYS A 149 -10.65 13.98 2.68
CA LYS A 149 -10.52 13.37 4.01
C LYS A 149 -10.25 11.86 3.96
N ILE A 150 -9.62 11.37 5.01
CA ILE A 150 -9.51 9.95 5.32
C ILE A 150 -10.34 9.74 6.58
N ASP A 151 -11.51 9.10 6.42
CA ASP A 151 -12.39 8.75 7.52
C ASP A 151 -11.99 7.37 8.05
N VAL A 152 -11.78 7.28 9.35
CA VAL A 152 -11.55 5.99 10.00
C VAL A 152 -12.84 5.59 10.68
N ILE A 153 -13.41 4.48 10.24
CA ILE A 153 -14.62 3.91 10.83
C ILE A 153 -14.14 2.78 11.74
N THR A 154 -14.20 3.03 13.05
CA THR A 154 -13.89 2.03 14.05
C THR A 154 -15.16 1.65 14.79
N ASP A 155 -15.58 0.39 14.67
CA ASP A 155 -16.58 -0.20 15.57
C ASP A 155 -15.89 -0.59 16.87
N VAL A 156 -15.47 0.42 17.64
CA VAL A 156 -15.02 0.21 19.02
C VAL A 156 -16.29 0.13 19.83
N GLY A 157 -16.87 -1.06 19.93
CA GLY A 157 -18.12 -1.27 20.67
C GLY A 157 -18.09 -0.52 22.00
N THR A 158 -18.88 0.56 22.10
CA THR A 158 -19.24 1.32 23.31
C THR A 158 -18.16 1.56 24.39
N GLU A 159 -16.86 1.53 24.09
CA GLU A 159 -15.77 1.76 25.07
C GLU A 159 -14.69 2.74 24.55
N GLY A 160 -15.06 3.66 23.65
CA GLY A 160 -14.20 4.79 23.31
C GLY A 160 -14.35 5.94 24.31
N ALA A 161 -13.41 6.11 25.24
CA ALA A 161 -13.37 7.31 26.08
C ALA A 161 -12.70 8.46 25.32
N PHE A 162 -13.45 9.52 25.02
CA PHE A 162 -12.91 10.77 24.47
C PHE A 162 -12.99 11.88 25.53
N TYR A 163 -11.88 12.59 25.73
CA TYR A 163 -11.78 13.67 26.71
C TYR A 163 -11.89 15.02 25.99
N ILE A 164 -12.86 15.83 26.38
CA ILE A 164 -13.05 17.21 25.89
C ILE A 164 -12.88 18.15 27.09
N SER A 165 -12.00 19.14 26.96
CA SER A 165 -11.84 20.23 27.94
C SER A 165 -12.15 21.56 27.28
N GLY A 166 -12.89 22.43 27.97
CA GLY A 166 -13.15 23.81 27.55
C GLY A 166 -13.28 24.74 28.76
N ALA A 167 -12.96 26.01 28.58
CA ALA A 167 -13.18 27.06 29.57
C ALA A 167 -14.04 28.17 28.93
N THR A 168 -15.15 28.53 29.59
CA THR A 168 -15.99 29.65 29.18
C THR A 168 -15.64 30.86 30.04
N THR A 169 -15.12 31.91 29.40
CA THR A 169 -14.89 33.20 30.05
C THR A 169 -15.98 34.17 29.63
N ALA A 170 -16.68 34.75 30.60
CA ALA A 170 -17.59 35.86 30.39
C ALA A 170 -17.00 37.09 31.08
N HIS A 171 -17.01 38.23 30.40
CA HIS A 171 -16.63 39.53 30.94
C HIS A 171 -17.84 40.47 30.85
N ILE A 172 -18.03 41.29 31.88
CA ILE A 172 -19.05 42.33 31.93
C ILE A 172 -18.28 43.66 32.04
N ASP A 173 -18.35 44.47 31.00
CA ASP A 173 -17.94 45.88 31.09
C ASP A 173 -19.11 46.71 31.61
N ILE A 174 -18.82 47.54 32.62
CA ILE A 174 -19.75 48.53 33.15
C ILE A 174 -19.12 49.90 32.92
N ASP A 175 -19.60 50.59 31.89
CA ASP A 175 -19.25 51.99 31.65
C ASP A 175 -20.11 52.89 32.55
N ILE A 176 -19.47 53.50 33.55
CA ILE A 176 -20.10 54.53 34.40
C ILE A 176 -19.75 55.89 33.81
N PHE A 177 -20.73 56.52 33.15
CA PHE A 177 -20.59 57.89 32.68
C PHE A 177 -20.65 58.87 33.85
N ALA A 178 -19.63 59.72 33.98
CA ALA A 178 -19.64 60.81 34.94
C ALA A 178 -20.79 61.77 34.57
N GLY A 179 -21.72 61.96 35.50
CA GLY A 179 -22.87 62.84 35.29
C GLY A 179 -22.43 64.26 34.91
N GLU A 180 -23.10 64.84 33.93
CA GLU A 180 -22.89 66.24 33.55
C GLU A 180 -23.09 67.16 34.77
N PRO A 181 -22.22 68.16 34.98
CA PRO A 181 -22.46 69.17 35.99
C PRO A 181 -23.60 70.07 35.49
N ASN A 182 -24.79 69.88 36.07
CA ASN A 182 -25.86 70.87 35.99
C ASN A 182 -25.44 72.11 36.80
N GLY A 183 -25.19 73.23 36.13
CA GLY A 183 -25.02 74.55 36.74
C GLY A 183 -24.04 75.44 35.99
#